data_AF-A0A2K8VGR8-F1
#
_entry.id   AF-A0A2K8VGR8-F1
#
_cell.length_a   1.000
_cell.length_b   1.000
_cell.length_c   1.000
_cell.angle_alpha   90.00
_cell.angle_beta   90.00
_cell.angle_gamma   90.00
#
_symmetry.space_group_name_H-M   'P 1'
#
loop_
_entity.id
_entity.type
_entity.pdbx_description
1 polymer ?
#
loop_
_entity_poly.entity_id
_entity_poly.type
_entity_poly.pdbx_seq_one_letter_code
_entity_poly.pdbx_strand_id
1 'polypeptide(L)'
;MENNQKNNPNKRHGKYTDLKAVYDAFFEKPRTMKEVFVVTGVIRESICRYCKELKESGRLYFLRKRRCTITKELVNEYTSNPDLVEDNNQLGLFD
;
A
#
# COMPACT_ATOMS: atom_id res chain seq x y z
N MET A 1 21.67 5.53 -16.66
CA MET A 1 20.69 6.60 -16.98
C MET A 1 19.73 6.69 -15.80
N GLU A 2 20.00 7.57 -14.84
CA GLU A 2 19.18 7.74 -13.63
C GLU A 2 18.01 8.68 -13.94
N ASN A 3 16.80 8.13 -14.01
CA ASN A 3 15.57 8.91 -14.14
C ASN A 3 15.18 9.50 -12.78
N ASN A 4 15.68 10.71 -12.51
CA ASN A 4 15.27 11.52 -11.37
C ASN A 4 13.92 12.18 -11.66
N GLN A 5 12.84 11.41 -11.53
CA GLN A 5 11.48 11.93 -11.61
C GLN A 5 11.20 12.72 -10.31
N LYS A 6 11.39 14.04 -10.38
CA LYS A 6 10.98 14.97 -9.32
C LYS A 6 9.45 14.95 -9.21
N ASN A 7 8.94 14.10 -8.33
CA ASN A 7 7.51 13.98 -8.04
C ASN A 7 7.06 15.27 -7.35
N ASN A 8 6.27 16.10 -8.04
CA ASN A 8 5.69 17.31 -7.47
C ASN A 8 4.59 16.90 -6.45
N PRO A 9 4.78 17.12 -5.14
CA PRO A 9 3.83 16.68 -4.12
C PRO A 9 2.49 17.43 -4.16
N ASN A 10 2.36 18.47 -4.99
CA ASN A 10 1.17 19.33 -5.06
C ASN A 10 0.26 19.07 -6.27
N LYS A 11 0.48 18.00 -7.05
CA LYS A 11 -0.42 17.66 -8.15
C LYS A 11 -1.71 17.05 -7.59
N ARG A 12 -2.75 17.87 -7.43
CA ARG A 12 -4.08 17.40 -7.01
C ARG A 12 -4.69 16.58 -8.14
N HIS A 13 -4.65 15.27 -7.98
CA HIS A 13 -5.37 14.30 -8.78
C HIS A 13 -6.78 14.10 -8.17
N GLY A 14 -7.74 13.62 -8.97
CA GLY A 14 -9.09 13.35 -8.47
C GLY A 14 -9.09 12.22 -7.43
N LYS A 15 -9.98 12.26 -6.44
CA LYS A 15 -10.06 11.21 -5.39
C LYS A 15 -10.09 9.78 -5.96
N TYR A 16 -10.83 9.57 -7.05
CA TYR A 16 -10.93 8.27 -7.71
C TYR A 16 -9.61 7.83 -8.36
N THR A 17 -8.92 8.76 -9.03
CA THR A 17 -7.63 8.46 -9.67
C THR A 17 -6.55 8.14 -8.63
N ASP A 18 -6.56 8.82 -7.48
CA ASP A 18 -5.62 8.56 -6.39
C ASP A 18 -5.85 7.22 -5.71
N LEU A 19 -7.12 6.90 -5.38
CA LEU A 19 -7.45 5.62 -4.77
C LEU A 19 -7.05 4.47 -5.68
N LYS A 20 -7.31 4.58 -6.98
CA LYS A 20 -6.90 3.57 -7.96
C LYS A 20 -5.37 3.45 -8.01
N ALA A 21 -4.63 4.56 -8.08
CA ALA A 21 -3.17 4.53 -8.11
C ALA A 21 -2.57 3.88 -6.85
N VAL A 22 -3.15 4.16 -5.68
CA VAL A 22 -2.74 3.53 -4.41
C VAL A 22 -3.05 2.04 -4.41
N TYR A 23 -4.25 1.64 -4.87
CA TYR A 23 -4.63 0.24 -4.99
C TYR A 23 -3.71 -0.53 -5.94
N ASP A 24 -3.48 0.00 -7.14
CA ASP A 24 -2.60 -0.59 -8.15
C ASP A 24 -1.16 -0.72 -7.62
N ALA A 25 -0.68 0.28 -6.87
CA ALA A 25 0.64 0.22 -6.24
C ALA A 25 0.74 -0.91 -5.19
N PHE A 26 -0.32 -1.20 -4.43
CA PHE A 26 -0.30 -2.35 -3.52
C PHE A 26 -0.48 -3.70 -4.24
N PHE A 27 -1.07 -3.68 -5.44
CA PHE A 27 -1.35 -4.88 -6.23
C PHE A 27 -0.10 -5.37 -6.95
N GLU A 28 0.62 -4.44 -7.59
CA GLU A 28 1.85 -4.73 -8.35
C GLU A 28 2.92 -5.36 -7.45
N LYS A 29 3.10 -4.85 -6.23
CA LYS A 29 3.95 -5.50 -5.23
C LYS A 29 3.59 -5.08 -3.80
N PRO A 30 3.86 -5.94 -2.81
CA PRO A 30 3.80 -5.58 -1.40
C PRO A 30 4.63 -4.34 -1.07
N ARG A 31 4.00 -3.36 -0.41
CA ARG A 31 4.62 -2.06 -0.10
C ARG A 31 4.21 -1.56 1.28
N THR A 32 5.02 -0.66 1.83
CA THR A 32 4.65 0.18 2.96
C THR A 32 3.97 1.45 2.47
N MET A 33 3.19 2.13 3.33
CA MET A 33 2.53 3.40 2.95
C MET A 33 3.52 4.47 2.47
N LYS A 34 4.74 4.51 3.04
CA LYS A 34 5.76 5.48 2.62
C LYS A 34 6.34 5.14 1.25
N GLU A 35 6.48 3.86 0.92
CA GLU A 35 6.90 3.43 -0.42
C GLU A 35 5.82 3.74 -1.46
N VAL A 36 4.54 3.58 -1.11
CA VAL A 36 3.42 4.00 -1.99
C VAL A 36 3.46 5.50 -2.24
N PHE A 37 3.71 6.34 -1.23
CA PHE A 37 3.90 7.79 -1.42
C PHE A 37 5.00 8.09 -2.44
N VAL A 38 6.16 7.42 -2.32
CA VAL A 38 7.29 7.66 -3.22
C VAL A 38 6.96 7.28 -4.67
N VAL A 39 6.22 6.19 -4.88
CA VAL A 39 5.90 5.69 -6.23
C VAL A 39 4.72 6.45 -6.86
N THR A 40 3.69 6.75 -6.09
CA THR A 40 2.44 7.34 -6.62
C THR A 40 2.41 8.87 -6.57
N GLY A 41 3.20 9.49 -5.68
CA GLY A 41 3.13 10.92 -5.41
C GLY A 41 1.89 11.38 -4.65
N VAL A 42 0.95 10.47 -4.32
CA VAL A 42 -0.25 10.77 -3.54
C VAL A 42 0.16 11.12 -2.12
N ILE A 43 -0.33 12.23 -1.59
CA ILE A 43 0.00 12.71 -0.23
C ILE A 43 -0.28 11.64 0.83
N ARG A 44 0.53 11.62 1.89
CA ARG A 44 0.53 10.54 2.88
C ARG A 44 -0.79 10.46 3.64
N GLU A 45 -1.42 11.59 3.91
CA GLU A 45 -2.72 11.71 4.58
C GLU A 45 -3.82 11.00 3.78
N SER A 46 -3.83 11.20 2.46
CA SER A 46 -4.72 10.50 1.54
C SER A 46 -4.43 9.00 1.52
N ILE A 47 -3.15 8.60 1.46
CA ILE A 47 -2.78 7.18 1.50
C ILE A 47 -3.27 6.52 2.79
N CYS A 48 -3.10 7.14 3.95
CA CYS A 48 -3.57 6.60 5.23
C CYS A 48 -5.11 6.40 5.20
N ARG A 49 -5.85 7.38 4.67
CA ARG A 49 -7.31 7.29 4.50
C ARG A 49 -7.70 6.18 3.54
N TYR A 50 -7.09 6.10 2.36
CA TYR A 50 -7.37 5.05 1.38
C TYR A 50 -7.01 3.65 1.89
N CYS A 51 -5.90 3.51 2.63
CA CYS A 51 -5.57 2.24 3.28
C CYS A 51 -6.66 1.80 4.26
N LYS A 52 -7.25 2.74 5.01
CA LYS A 52 -8.38 2.45 5.89
C LYS A 52 -9.61 2.01 5.08
N GLU A 53 -10.01 2.78 4.06
CA GLU A 53 -11.14 2.46 3.17
C GLU A 53 -10.96 1.08 2.49
N LEU A 54 -9.75 0.76 2.03
CA LEU A 54 -9.45 -0.52 1.38
C LEU A 54 -9.43 -1.70 2.36
N LYS A 55 -8.96 -1.50 3.60
CA LYS A 55 -9.03 -2.54 4.64
C LYS A 55 -10.46 -2.83 5.05
N GLU A 56 -11.27 -1.79 5.27
CA GLU A 56 -12.69 -1.93 5.64
C GLU A 56 -13.50 -2.61 4.54
N SER A 57 -13.11 -2.45 3.27
CA SER A 57 -13.72 -3.14 2.13
C SER A 57 -13.10 -4.51 1.81
N GLY A 58 -12.15 -5.00 2.63
CA GLY A 58 -11.52 -6.31 2.42
C GLY A 58 -10.62 -6.39 1.19
N ARG A 59 -10.10 -5.25 0.71
CA ARG A 59 -9.29 -5.12 -0.52
C ARG A 59 -7.81 -4.80 -0.27
N LEU A 60 -7.40 -4.71 0.99
CA LEU A 60 -6.02 -4.51 1.38
C LEU A 60 -5.69 -5.38 2.58
N TYR A 61 -4.66 -6.19 2.43
CA TYR A 61 -4.27 -7.24 3.36
C TYR A 61 -2.92 -6.91 3.99
N PHE A 62 -2.78 -7.25 5.26
CA PHE A 62 -1.49 -7.23 5.93
C PHE A 62 -0.74 -8.52 5.59
N LEU A 63 0.53 -8.40 5.22
CA LEU A 63 1.38 -9.57 4.97
C LEU A 63 2.32 -9.83 6.15
N ARG A 64 3.11 -8.82 6.53
CA ARG A 64 4.12 -8.94 7.59
C ARG A 64 4.60 -7.57 8.05
N LYS A 65 5.41 -7.55 9.12
CA LYS A 65 6.23 -6.39 9.47
C LYS A 65 7.62 -6.54 8.83
N ARG A 66 8.11 -5.47 8.20
CA ARG A 66 9.49 -5.39 7.70
C ARG A 66 10.03 -3.96 7.78
N ARG A 67 11.35 -3.82 7.60
CA ARG A 67 11.95 -2.49 7.49
C ARG A 67 11.53 -1.83 6.17
N CYS A 68 11.01 -0.61 6.26
CA CYS A 68 10.72 0.22 5.10
C CYS A 68 12.01 0.51 4.34
N THR A 69 12.01 0.36 3.02
CA THR A 69 13.21 0.61 2.21
C THR A 69 13.63 2.09 2.23
N ILE A 70 12.67 2.99 2.45
CA ILE A 70 12.86 4.44 2.49
C ILE A 70 13.27 4.92 3.89
N THR A 71 12.45 4.64 4.91
CA THR A 71 12.66 5.18 6.27
C THR A 71 13.48 4.27 7.17
N LYS A 72 13.75 3.02 6.78
CA LYS A 72 14.45 1.97 7.56
C LYS A 72 13.77 1.54 8.86
N GLU A 73 12.66 2.18 9.22
CA GLU A 73 11.78 1.82 10.33
C GLU A 73 11.04 0.51 10.11
N LEU A 74 10.81 -0.25 11.19
CA LEU A 74 10.00 -1.47 11.18
C LEU A 74 8.51 -1.10 11.09
N VAL A 75 7.88 -1.43 9.96
CA VAL A 75 6.49 -1.06 9.67
C VAL A 75 5.74 -2.20 8.98
N ASN A 76 4.42 -2.06 8.88
CA ASN A 76 3.57 -3.03 8.19
C ASN A 76 3.76 -2.94 6.67
N GLU A 77 3.89 -4.09 6.04
CA GLU A 77 3.82 -4.31 4.60
C GLU A 77 2.42 -4.81 4.23
N TYR A 78 1.85 -4.19 3.19
CA TYR A 78 0.50 -4.47 2.72
C TYR A 78 0.51 -4.87 1.25
N THR A 79 -0.51 -5.62 0.84
CA THR A 79 -0.82 -5.90 -0.55
C THR A 79 -2.33 -5.83 -0.79
N SER A 80 -2.73 -5.50 -2.02
CA SER A 80 -4.11 -5.65 -2.49
C SER A 80 -4.26 -6.83 -3.45
N ASN A 81 -3.19 -7.60 -3.67
CA ASN A 81 -3.23 -8.83 -4.43
C ASN A 81 -3.62 -10.01 -3.50
N PRO A 82 -4.82 -10.59 -3.66
CA PRO A 82 -5.27 -11.70 -2.82
C PRO A 82 -4.41 -12.96 -2.98
N ASP A 83 -3.78 -13.16 -4.14
CA ASP A 83 -2.95 -14.35 -4.42
C ASP A 83 -1.69 -14.41 -3.55
N LEU A 84 -1.27 -13.27 -3.00
CA LEU A 84 -0.12 -13.16 -2.09
C LEU A 84 -0.49 -13.34 -0.62
N VAL A 85 -1.78 -13.42 -0.31
CA VAL A 85 -2.27 -13.67 1.03
C VAL A 85 -2.32 -15.19 1.17
N GLU A 86 -1.22 -15.79 1.62
CA GLU A 86 -1.24 -17.19 2.04
C GLU A 86 -2.39 -17.39 3.03
N ASP A 87 -3.15 -18.48 2.83
CA ASP A 87 -4.33 -18.90 3.60
C ASP A 87 -3.96 -19.13 5.08
N ASN A 88 -3.70 -18.05 5.82
CA ASN A 88 -3.41 -18.07 7.25
C ASN A 88 -4.70 -18.27 8.07
N ASN A 89 -5.80 -18.68 7.44
CA ASN A 89 -7.03 -19.12 8.09
C ASN A 89 -6.93 -20.55 8.67
N GLN A 90 -5.72 -21.09 8.87
CA GLN A 90 -5.47 -22.34 9.59
C GLN A 90 -5.68 -22.22 11.12
N LEU A 91 -6.65 -21.41 11.57
CA LEU A 91 -7.06 -21.30 12.97
C LEU A 91 -8.54 -21.68 13.20
N GLY A 92 -9.19 -22.33 12.23
CA GLY A 92 -10.55 -22.89 12.38
C GLY A 92 -10.63 -24.42 12.42
N LEU A 93 -9.52 -25.15 12.64
CA LEU A 93 -9.49 -26.62 12.52
C LEU A 93 -9.78 -27.38 13.84
N PHE A 94 -10.22 -26.69 14.89
CA PHE A 94 -10.59 -27.32 16.15
C PHE A 94 -11.92 -26.73 16.65
N ASP A 95 -13.01 -27.11 16.00
CA ASP A 95 -14.35 -27.17 16.62
C ASP A 95 -14.60 -28.62 17.10
#